data_AF-A0A455UH93-F1
#
_entry.id   AF-A0A455UH93-F1
#
_cell.length_a   1.000
_cell.length_b   1.000
_cell.length_c   1.000
_cell.angle_alpha   90.00
_cell.angle_beta   90.00
_cell.angle_gamma   90.00
#
_symmetry.space_group_name_H-M   'P 1'
#
loop_
_entity.id
_entity.type
_entity.pdbx_description
1 polymer ?
#
loop_
_entity_poly.entity_id
_entity_poly.type
_entity_poly.pdbx_seq_one_letter_code
_entity_poly.pdbx_strand_id
1 'polypeptide(L)'
;MLPDYSIIAWLLIIFSVYLTGVSKGGFAGGFGTLSVPLMALTISPTQAAGLLLPLLLVMDVFAVKAWWGKQSNAEVWRFVPGLFIGVAVGTLLFGSLSEQGVRLALGILSVVFAAYMLLKPVAKSQFPAAGHYRLQAFAALPVLLPMRAHRQ
;
A
#
# COMPACT_ATOMS: atom_id res chain seq x y z
N MET A 1 -9.97 -17.15 24.87
CA MET A 1 -9.04 -18.29 24.78
C MET A 1 -8.17 -17.97 23.58
N LEU A 2 -6.92 -17.55 23.81
CA LEU A 2 -6.01 -17.32 22.69
C LEU A 2 -5.78 -18.68 22.03
N PRO A 3 -5.86 -18.79 20.69
CA PRO A 3 -5.54 -20.03 20.02
C PRO A 3 -4.11 -20.45 20.36
N ASP A 4 -3.90 -21.72 20.72
CA ASP A 4 -2.57 -22.26 20.98
C ASP A 4 -1.81 -22.44 19.66
N TYR A 5 -1.25 -21.34 19.16
CA TYR A 5 -0.44 -21.33 17.95
C TYR A 5 0.98 -21.82 18.23
N SER A 6 1.53 -22.61 17.30
CA SER A 6 2.92 -23.04 17.37
C SER A 6 3.87 -21.83 17.30
N ILE A 7 5.11 -21.99 17.80
CA ILE A 7 6.14 -20.95 17.74
C ILE A 7 6.37 -20.46 16.29
N ILE A 8 6.31 -21.38 15.33
CA ILE A 8 6.46 -21.08 13.90
C ILE A 8 5.33 -20.16 13.42
N ALA A 9 4.08 -20.43 13.84
CA ALA A 9 2.94 -19.59 13.49
C ALA A 9 3.09 -18.17 14.04
N TRP A 10 3.55 -18.02 15.29
CA TRP A 10 3.82 -16.70 15.86
C TRP A 10 4.88 -15.91 15.09
N LEU A 11 5.99 -16.57 14.72
CA LEU A 11 7.04 -15.95 13.91
C LEU A 11 6.49 -15.48 12.55
N LEU A 12 5.69 -16.31 11.87
CA LEU A 12 5.08 -15.94 10.60
C LEU A 12 4.07 -14.81 10.75
N ILE A 13 3.24 -14.80 11.80
CA ILE A 13 2.27 -13.72 12.05
C ILE A 13 3.02 -12.40 12.27
N ILE A 14 4.01 -12.37 13.17
CA ILE A 14 4.79 -11.15 13.48
C ILE A 14 5.49 -10.64 12.23
N PHE A 15 6.16 -11.52 11.48
CA PHE A 15 6.86 -11.15 10.25
C PHE A 15 5.88 -10.62 9.19
N SER A 16 4.75 -11.29 9.00
CA SER A 16 3.73 -10.88 8.02
C SER A 16 3.08 -9.55 8.38
N VAL A 17 2.83 -9.30 9.67
CA VAL A 17 2.33 -8.01 10.17
C VAL A 17 3.35 -6.90 9.94
N TYR A 18 4.64 -7.17 10.20
CA TYR A 18 5.71 -6.22 9.89
C TYR A 18 5.74 -5.86 8.39
N LEU A 19 5.72 -6.86 7.51
CA LEU A 19 5.65 -6.64 6.06
C LEU A 19 4.43 -5.82 5.64
N THR A 20 3.27 -6.08 6.26
CA THR A 20 2.04 -5.33 6.02
C THR A 20 2.22 -3.86 6.40
N GLY A 21 2.81 -3.59 7.56
CA GLY A 21 3.08 -2.24 8.05
C GLY A 21 4.01 -1.45 7.13
N VAL A 22 5.13 -2.05 6.72
CA VAL A 22 6.08 -1.41 5.79
C VAL A 22 5.42 -1.15 4.42
N SER A 23 4.59 -2.09 3.94
CA SER A 23 3.89 -1.96 2.67
C SER A 23 2.86 -0.83 2.69
N LYS A 24 2.07 -0.72 3.77
CA LYS A 24 1.09 0.34 3.97
C LYS A 24 1.74 1.72 4.16
N GLY A 25 2.97 1.76 4.70
CA GLY A 25 3.79 2.97 4.78
C GLY A 25 4.40 3.46 3.46
N GLY A 26 4.18 2.76 2.34
CA GLY A 26 4.65 3.16 1.01
C GLY A 26 6.10 2.78 0.67
N PHE A 27 6.84 2.18 1.60
CA PHE A 27 8.24 1.79 1.41
C PHE A 27 8.41 0.44 0.70
N ALA A 28 7.37 -0.40 0.70
CA ALA A 28 7.43 -1.77 0.24
C ALA A 28 6.21 -2.10 -0.65
N GLY A 29 6.16 -1.47 -1.83
CA GLY A 29 5.02 -1.44 -2.77
C GLY A 29 4.48 -2.79 -3.31
N GLY A 30 4.89 -3.92 -2.74
CA GLY A 30 4.34 -5.24 -3.05
C GLY A 30 4.52 -6.29 -1.95
N PHE A 31 5.21 -6.02 -0.84
CA PHE A 31 5.46 -7.05 0.18
C PHE A 31 4.25 -7.34 1.07
N GLY A 32 3.31 -6.39 1.22
CA GLY A 32 2.11 -6.58 2.02
C GLY A 32 1.15 -7.63 1.44
N THR A 33 1.22 -7.92 0.13
CA THR A 33 0.38 -8.95 -0.50
C THR A 33 0.83 -10.36 -0.13
N LEU A 34 2.10 -10.54 0.28
CA LEU A 34 2.64 -11.83 0.74
C LEU A 34 2.22 -12.17 2.17
N SER A 35 1.80 -11.18 2.95
CA SER A 35 1.48 -11.36 4.38
C SER A 35 0.35 -12.36 4.63
N VAL A 36 -0.73 -12.31 3.84
CA VAL A 36 -1.85 -13.26 4.00
C VAL A 36 -1.47 -14.68 3.56
N PRO A 37 -0.87 -14.90 2.37
CA PRO A 37 -0.35 -16.22 1.98
C PRO A 37 0.65 -16.83 2.98
N LEU A 38 1.56 -16.01 3.53
CA LEU A 38 2.54 -16.46 4.52
C LEU A 38 1.87 -16.96 5.81
N MET A 39 0.91 -16.20 6.34
CA MET A 39 0.13 -16.64 7.51
C MET A 39 -0.72 -17.87 7.21
N ALA A 40 -1.28 -17.96 5.99
CA ALA A 40 -2.11 -19.08 5.55
C ALA A 40 -1.37 -20.44 5.50
N LEU A 41 -0.05 -20.46 5.62
CA LEU A 41 0.74 -21.70 5.76
C LEU A 41 0.54 -22.37 7.13
N THR A 42 0.30 -21.59 8.18
CA THR A 42 0.20 -22.10 9.56
C THR A 42 -1.17 -21.90 10.19
N ILE A 43 -1.91 -20.88 9.77
CA ILE A 43 -3.24 -20.57 10.28
C ILE A 43 -4.24 -20.49 9.13
N SER A 44 -5.53 -20.53 9.45
CA SER A 44 -6.55 -20.35 8.41
C SER A 44 -6.50 -18.92 7.82
N PRO A 45 -6.79 -18.73 6.52
CA PRO A 45 -6.86 -17.40 5.93
C PRO A 45 -7.91 -16.49 6.57
N THR A 46 -9.00 -17.09 7.06
CA THR A 46 -10.08 -16.39 7.76
C THR A 46 -9.58 -15.85 9.12
N GLN A 47 -8.81 -16.62 9.88
CA GLN A 47 -8.14 -16.14 11.09
C GLN A 47 -7.11 -15.05 10.79
N ALA A 48 -6.32 -15.22 9.72
CA ALA A 48 -5.35 -14.21 9.31
C ALA A 48 -6.03 -12.87 8.97
N ALA A 49 -7.12 -12.91 8.21
CA ALA A 49 -7.95 -11.73 7.94
C ALA A 49 -8.54 -11.13 9.23
N GLY A 50 -9.06 -11.96 10.13
CA GLY A 50 -9.58 -11.51 11.42
C GLY A 50 -8.55 -10.80 12.30
N LEU A 51 -7.27 -11.22 12.25
CA LEU A 51 -6.17 -10.54 12.94
C LEU A 51 -5.78 -9.23 12.24
N LEU A 52 -5.72 -9.23 10.91
CA LEU A 52 -5.27 -8.08 10.13
C LEU A 52 -6.31 -6.96 10.05
N LEU A 53 -7.61 -7.26 9.95
CA LEU A 53 -8.65 -6.24 9.80
C LEU A 53 -8.60 -5.12 10.87
N PRO A 54 -8.63 -5.41 12.18
CA PRO A 54 -8.55 -4.36 13.20
C PRO A 54 -7.21 -3.60 13.15
N LEU A 55 -6.12 -4.32 12.87
CA LEU A 55 -4.80 -3.70 12.72
C LEU A 55 -4.76 -2.74 11.53
N LEU A 56 -5.31 -3.15 10.39
CA LEU A 56 -5.38 -2.36 9.17
C LEU A 56 -6.23 -1.11 9.39
N LEU A 57 -7.37 -1.23 10.07
CA LEU A 57 -8.21 -0.07 10.44
C LEU A 57 -7.43 0.95 11.27
N VAL A 58 -6.68 0.50 12.27
CA VAL A 58 -5.82 1.39 13.08
C VAL A 58 -4.77 2.08 12.19
N MET A 59 -4.12 1.35 11.29
CA MET A 59 -3.16 1.94 10.34
C MET A 59 -3.81 2.98 9.42
N ASP A 60 -5.05 2.74 8.96
CA ASP A 60 -5.79 3.70 8.12
C ASP A 60 -6.13 4.97 8.89
N VAL A 61 -6.53 4.86 10.15
CA VAL A 61 -6.79 6.04 11.00
C VAL A 61 -5.54 6.92 11.11
N PHE A 62 -4.36 6.33 11.29
CA PHE A 62 -3.11 7.09 11.31
C PHE A 62 -2.79 7.71 9.95
N ALA A 63 -3.01 6.99 8.85
CA ALA A 63 -2.79 7.51 7.49
C ALA A 63 -3.72 8.70 7.19
N VAL A 64 -5.00 8.57 7.51
CA VAL A 64 -6.01 9.62 7.38
C VAL A 64 -5.66 10.82 8.25
N LYS A 65 -5.26 10.60 9.51
CA LYS A 65 -4.84 11.67 10.42
C LYS A 65 -3.62 12.43 9.89
N ALA A 66 -2.65 11.74 9.28
CA ALA A 66 -1.47 12.37 8.70
C ALA A 66 -1.79 13.28 7.50
N TRP A 67 -2.88 12.98 6.78
CA TRP A 67 -3.32 13.69 5.57
C TRP A 67 -4.57 14.54 5.74
N TRP A 68 -5.12 14.62 6.96
CA TRP A 68 -6.32 15.37 7.25
C TRP A 68 -6.13 16.85 6.91
N GLY A 69 -7.06 17.42 6.14
CA GLY A 69 -7.00 18.82 5.70
C GLY A 69 -6.10 19.11 4.49
N LYS A 70 -5.32 18.13 4.00
CA LYS A 70 -4.53 18.24 2.76
C LYS A 70 -5.20 17.58 1.55
N GLN A 71 -6.26 16.82 1.79
CA GLN A 71 -6.97 16.04 0.77
C GLN A 71 -7.90 16.91 -0.10
N SER A 72 -8.08 16.51 -1.36
CA SER A 72 -9.16 17.02 -2.20
C SER A 72 -10.45 16.27 -1.89
N ASN A 73 -11.41 16.95 -1.24
CA ASN A 73 -12.68 16.34 -0.88
C ASN A 73 -13.46 15.83 -2.10
N ALA A 74 -13.35 16.52 -3.25
CA ALA A 74 -14.02 16.10 -4.48
C ALA A 74 -13.53 14.73 -4.97
N GLU A 75 -12.22 14.47 -4.89
CA GLU A 75 -11.66 13.17 -5.27
C GLU A 75 -12.03 12.09 -4.26
N VAL A 76 -11.99 12.39 -2.96
CA VAL A 76 -12.42 11.46 -1.91
C VAL A 76 -13.84 10.98 -2.17
N TRP A 77 -14.77 11.90 -2.42
CA TRP A 77 -16.18 11.57 -2.69
C TRP A 77 -16.40 10.74 -3.96
N ARG A 78 -15.51 10.81 -4.95
CA ARG A 78 -15.56 9.94 -6.13
C ARG A 78 -15.19 8.48 -5.82
N PHE A 79 -14.29 8.26 -4.86
CA PHE A 79 -13.90 6.90 -4.44
C PHE A 79 -14.91 6.24 -3.50
N VAL A 80 -15.60 7.04 -2.67
CA VAL A 80 -16.58 6.57 -1.68
C VAL A 80 -17.62 5.56 -2.24
N PRO A 81 -18.33 5.81 -3.36
CA PRO A 81 -19.31 4.85 -3.87
C PRO A 81 -18.66 3.54 -4.32
N GLY A 82 -17.50 3.61 -4.99
CA GLY A 82 -16.74 2.41 -5.38
C GLY A 82 -16.27 1.60 -4.17
N LEU A 83 -15.85 2.27 -3.10
CA LEU A 83 -15.48 1.64 -1.83
C LEU A 83 -16.67 0.91 -1.21
N PHE A 84 -17.84 1.54 -1.12
CA PHE A 84 -19.02 0.91 -0.54
C PHE A 84 -19.48 -0.31 -1.36
N ILE A 85 -19.53 -0.18 -2.68
CA ILE A 85 -19.89 -1.29 -3.58
C ILE A 85 -18.87 -2.43 -3.44
N GLY A 86 -17.58 -2.11 -3.47
CA GLY A 86 -16.52 -3.11 -3.34
C GLY A 86 -16.54 -3.85 -2.01
N VAL A 87 -16.71 -3.14 -0.89
CA VAL A 87 -16.85 -3.76 0.44
C VAL A 87 -18.11 -4.61 0.51
N ALA A 88 -19.25 -4.11 0.03
CA ALA A 88 -20.51 -4.88 0.05
C ALA A 88 -20.38 -6.19 -0.75
N VAL A 89 -19.86 -6.12 -1.98
CA VAL A 89 -19.62 -7.31 -2.81
C VAL A 89 -18.61 -8.24 -2.14
N GLY A 90 -17.51 -7.71 -1.61
CA GLY A 90 -16.48 -8.47 -0.92
C GLY A 90 -17.03 -9.21 0.31
N THR A 91 -17.84 -8.54 1.14
CA THR A 91 -18.46 -9.15 2.32
C THR A 91 -19.44 -10.25 1.93
N LEU A 92 -20.28 -10.04 0.91
CA LEU A 92 -21.21 -11.06 0.42
C LEU A 92 -20.47 -12.29 -0.13
N LEU A 93 -19.43 -12.07 -0.94
CA LEU A 93 -18.61 -13.16 -1.49
C LEU A 93 -17.87 -13.90 -0.38
N PHE A 94 -17.25 -13.19 0.56
CA PHE A 94 -16.53 -13.81 1.67
C PHE A 94 -17.45 -14.64 2.56
N GLY A 95 -18.69 -14.20 2.79
CA GLY A 95 -19.69 -14.98 3.52
C GLY A 95 -20.16 -16.25 2.79
N SER A 96 -20.00 -16.31 1.47
CA SER A 96 -20.39 -17.48 0.66
C SER A 96 -19.29 -18.54 0.51
N LEU A 97 -18.03 -18.21 0.81
CA LEU A 97 -16.89 -19.09 0.63
C LEU A 97 -16.56 -19.87 1.91
N SER A 98 -16.31 -21.18 1.75
CA SER A 98 -15.73 -21.98 2.83
C SER A 98 -14.25 -21.63 3.05
N GLU A 99 -13.72 -21.96 4.22
CA GLU A 99 -12.32 -21.71 4.57
C GLU A 99 -11.35 -22.32 3.54
N GLN A 100 -11.65 -23.53 3.06
CA GLN A 100 -10.89 -24.22 2.01
C GLN A 100 -11.00 -23.50 0.67
N GLY A 101 -12.19 -22.94 0.34
CA GLY A 101 -12.39 -22.14 -0.86
C GLY A 101 -11.54 -20.87 -0.87
N VAL A 102 -11.50 -20.14 0.25
CA VAL A 102 -10.63 -18.97 0.41
C VAL A 102 -9.16 -19.36 0.29
N ARG A 103 -8.76 -20.48 0.91
CA ARG A 103 -7.38 -20.98 0.85
C ARG A 103 -6.96 -21.36 -0.57
N LEU A 104 -7.84 -22.03 -1.32
CA LEU A 104 -7.59 -22.39 -2.72
C LEU A 104 -7.49 -21.15 -3.61
N ALA A 105 -8.39 -20.19 -3.45
CA ALA A 105 -8.37 -18.94 -4.20
C ALA A 105 -7.07 -18.15 -3.96
N LEU A 106 -6.63 -18.05 -2.71
CA LEU A 106 -5.34 -17.42 -2.36
C LEU A 106 -4.14 -18.16 -2.95
N GLY A 107 -4.18 -19.50 -2.96
CA GLY A 107 -3.15 -20.32 -3.60
C GLY A 107 -3.05 -20.07 -5.09
N ILE A 108 -4.19 -20.08 -5.80
CA ILE A 108 -4.27 -19.75 -7.23
C ILE A 108 -3.74 -18.34 -7.48
N LEU A 109 -4.20 -17.34 -6.70
CA LEU A 109 -3.78 -15.95 -6.86
C LEU A 109 -2.26 -15.80 -6.66
N SER A 110 -1.70 -16.50 -5.67
CA SER A 110 -0.25 -16.50 -5.40
C SER A 110 0.55 -17.06 -6.59
N VAL A 111 0.11 -18.18 -7.18
CA VAL A 111 0.75 -18.78 -8.36
C VAL A 111 0.64 -17.88 -9.58
N VAL A 112 -0.54 -17.31 -9.83
CA VAL A 112 -0.78 -16.37 -10.94
C VAL A 112 0.11 -15.14 -10.79
N PHE A 113 0.21 -14.58 -9.58
CA PHE A 113 1.04 -13.41 -9.32
C PHE A 113 2.53 -13.72 -9.48
N ALA A 114 2.99 -14.87 -8.99
CA ALA A 114 4.36 -15.33 -9.19
C ALA A 114 4.69 -15.51 -10.69
N ALA A 115 3.80 -16.15 -11.45
CA ALA A 115 3.94 -16.29 -12.89
C ALA A 115 3.97 -14.94 -13.61
N TYR A 116 3.05 -14.03 -13.26
CA TYR A 116 3.04 -12.66 -13.78
C TYR A 116 4.35 -11.94 -13.50
N MET A 117 4.90 -12.07 -12.29
CA MET A 117 6.13 -11.40 -11.92
C MET A 117 7.35 -11.92 -12.69
N LEU A 118 7.41 -13.23 -12.94
CA LEU A 118 8.47 -13.86 -13.73
C LEU A 118 8.39 -13.49 -15.22
N LEU A 119 7.18 -13.33 -15.76
CA LEU A 119 6.94 -13.02 -17.17
C LEU A 119 7.02 -11.52 -17.48
N LYS A 120 6.92 -10.65 -16.48
CA LYS A 120 6.93 -9.20 -16.67
C LYS A 120 8.32 -8.72 -17.09
N PRO A 121 8.50 -8.16 -18.30
CA PRO A 121 9.77 -7.55 -18.69
C PRO A 121 10.09 -6.41 -17.72
N VAL A 122 11.31 -6.40 -17.17
CA VAL A 122 11.79 -5.30 -16.33
C VAL A 122 11.76 -4.04 -17.19
N ALA A 123 10.72 -3.21 -17.00
CA ALA A 123 10.60 -1.94 -17.68
C ALA A 123 11.83 -1.11 -17.30
N LYS A 124 12.66 -0.76 -18.30
CA LYS A 124 13.78 0.16 -18.11
C LYS A 124 13.20 1.42 -17.49
N SER A 125 13.58 1.72 -16.26
CA SER A 125 13.23 2.98 -15.61
C SER A 125 13.77 4.11 -16.48
N GLN A 126 12.85 4.80 -17.17
CA GLN A 126 13.14 6.09 -17.76
C GLN A 126 13.29 7.06 -16.60
N PHE A 127 14.46 7.08 -15.97
CA PHE A 127 14.84 8.19 -15.11
C PHE A 127 14.74 9.45 -15.96
N PRO A 128 13.86 10.41 -15.63
CA PRO A 128 13.85 11.69 -16.31
C PRO A 128 15.23 12.31 -16.08
N ALA A 129 15.99 12.53 -17.15
CA ALA A 129 17.28 13.17 -17.06
C ALA A 129 17.13 14.48 -16.28
N ALA A 130 17.73 14.52 -15.09
CA ALA A 130 17.88 15.74 -14.30
C ALA A 130 18.75 16.70 -15.10
N GLY A 131 18.12 17.50 -15.97
CA GLY A 131 18.87 18.12 -17.05
C GLY A 131 18.28 19.38 -17.66
N HIS A 132 17.42 20.16 -16.97
CA HIS A 132 16.98 21.45 -17.54
C HIS A 132 16.84 22.62 -16.53
N TYR A 133 17.07 22.43 -15.23
CA TYR A 133 16.94 23.52 -14.25
C TYR A 133 18.21 24.38 -14.02
N ARG A 134 19.38 23.99 -14.56
CA ARG A 134 20.64 24.73 -14.32
C ARG A 134 20.90 25.92 -15.25
N LEU A 135 20.12 26.13 -16.30
CA LEU A 135 20.38 27.22 -17.27
C LEU A 135 19.40 28.40 -17.19
N GLN A 136 18.21 28.21 -16.62
CA GLN A 136 17.26 29.33 -16.46
C GLN A 136 17.57 30.20 -15.23
N ALA A 137 18.16 29.64 -14.17
CA ALA A 137 18.58 30.41 -13.00
C ALA A 137 19.73 31.39 -13.30
N PHE A 138 20.60 31.07 -14.26
CA PHE A 138 21.69 31.96 -14.68
C PHE A 138 21.25 33.01 -15.70
N ALA A 139 20.24 32.70 -16.53
CA ALA A 139 19.68 33.64 -17.51
C ALA A 139 18.82 34.75 -16.88
N ALA A 140 18.31 34.56 -15.66
CA ALA A 140 17.53 35.56 -14.93
C ALA A 140 18.39 36.51 -14.06
N LEU A 141 19.70 36.27 -13.93
CA LEU A 141 20.57 37.05 -13.06
C LEU A 141 21.01 38.44 -13.59
N PRO A 142 20.97 38.80 -14.89
CA PRO A 142 21.40 40.14 -15.31
C PRO A 142 20.26 41.19 -15.33
N VAL A 143 19.03 40.86 -14.92
CA VAL A 143 17.87 41.77 -15.05
C VAL A 143 17.43 42.42 -13.71
N LEU A 144 18.05 42.05 -12.58
CA LEU A 144 17.65 42.52 -11.24
C LEU A 144 18.63 43.51 -10.58
N LEU A 145 19.46 44.22 -11.36
CA LEU A 145 20.17 45.38 -10.82
C LEU A 145 20.06 46.61 -11.76
N PRO A 146 19.16 47.53 -11.42
CA PRO A 146 19.50 48.94 -11.52
C PRO A 146 19.27 49.66 -10.19
N MET A 147 20.38 50.20 -9.68
CA MET A 147 20.48 51.54 -9.08
C MET A 147 19.39 51.98 -8.10
N ARG A 148 19.69 51.84 -6.80
CA ARG A 148 19.34 52.85 -5.79
C ARG A 148 20.53 53.11 -4.86
N ALA A 149 21.53 53.80 -5.40
CA ALA A 149 22.45 54.62 -4.63
C ALA A 149 22.08 56.08 -4.91
N HIS A 150 21.29 56.67 -4.01
CA HIS A 150 21.18 58.11 -3.72
C HIS A 150 19.88 58.36 -2.96
N ARG A 151 19.95 58.37 -1.63
CA ARG A 151 19.20 59.32 -0.84
C ARG A 151 19.97 59.63 0.42
N GLN A 152 20.13 60.94 0.61
CA GLN A 152 20.62 61.62 1.79
C GLN A 152 19.88 61.16 3.05
#